data_AF-A0AAT9F0J0-F1
#
_entry.id   AF-A0AAT9F0J0-F1
#
_cell.length_a   1.000
_cell.length_b   1.000
_cell.length_c   1.000
_cell.angle_alpha   90.00
_cell.angle_beta   90.00
_cell.angle_gamma   90.00
#
_symmetry.space_group_name_H-M   'P 1'
#
loop_
_entity.id
_entity.type
_entity.pdbx_description
1 polymer ?
#
loop_
_entity_poly.entity_id
_entity_poly.type
_entity_poly.pdbx_seq_one_letter_code
_entity_poly.pdbx_strand_id
1 'polypeptide(L)' 'MTPLPTLTVCEHCKKALPKSKCKYVKVQRYSDGRFKMVDILVCADRCASYYQSRQSIKSLQRQMHAIQRRPTW' A
#
# COMPACT_ATOMS: atom_id res chain seq x y z
N MET A 1 2.12 -14.11 32.80
CA MET A 1 2.41 -14.64 31.45
C MET A 1 2.33 -13.49 30.46
N THR A 2 3.47 -12.96 30.01
CA THR A 2 3.51 -11.97 28.92
C THR A 2 3.25 -12.71 27.60
N PRO A 3 2.26 -12.30 26.78
CA PRO A 3 2.04 -12.96 25.50
C PRO A 3 3.28 -12.77 24.61
N LEU A 4 3.82 -13.87 24.08
CA LEU A 4 4.88 -13.79 23.07
C LEU A 4 4.39 -12.90 21.93
N PRO A 5 5.19 -11.96 21.43
CA PRO A 5 4.79 -11.11 20.33
C PRO A 5 4.56 -12.02 19.11
N THR A 6 3.32 -12.10 18.63
CA THR A 6 3.01 -12.76 17.35
C THR A 6 3.82 -12.06 16.27
N LEU A 7 4.84 -12.76 15.78
CA LEU A 7 5.69 -12.29 14.69
C LEU A 7 4.91 -12.42 13.39
N THR A 8 4.89 -11.33 12.63
CA THR A 8 4.25 -11.25 11.32
C THR A 8 5.27 -10.83 10.28
N VAL A 9 5.19 -11.43 9.10
CA VAL A 9 6.12 -11.14 7.99
C VAL A 9 5.55 -10.01 7.15
N CYS A 10 6.34 -8.96 6.91
CA CYS A 10 5.99 -7.90 5.97
C CYS A 10 5.96 -8.45 4.55
N GLU A 11 4.85 -8.28 3.83
CA GLU A 11 4.71 -8.77 2.45
C GLU A 11 5.64 -8.05 1.45
N HIS A 12 6.10 -6.84 1.78
CA HIS A 12 6.94 -6.05 0.88
C HIS A 12 8.43 -6.34 1.04
N CYS A 13 8.94 -6.32 2.27
CA CYS A 13 10.37 -6.49 2.56
C CYS A 13 10.73 -7.87 3.14
N LYS A 14 9.74 -8.75 3.36
CA LYS A 14 9.88 -10.11 3.89
C LYS A 14 10.53 -10.20 5.28
N LYS A 15 10.63 -9.09 6.00
CA LYS A 15 11.15 -9.08 7.39
C LYS A 15 10.06 -9.51 8.37
N ALA A 16 10.43 -10.37 9.33
CA ALA A 16 9.60 -10.72 10.45
C ALA A 16 9.68 -9.62 11.52
N LEU A 17 8.52 -9.08 11.89
CA LEU A 17 8.38 -8.02 12.88
C LEU A 17 7.20 -8.33 13.81
N PRO A 18 7.19 -7.81 15.04
CA PRO A 18 6.02 -7.93 15.88
C PRO A 18 4.82 -7.24 15.21
N LYS A 19 3.63 -7.85 15.33
CA LYS A 19 2.38 -7.34 14.73
C LYS A 19 2.10 -5.86 15.07
N SER A 20 2.53 -5.39 16.24
CA SER A 20 2.42 -3.99 16.66
C SER A 20 3.21 -2.99 15.79
N LYS A 21 4.25 -3.45 15.08
CA LYS A 21 5.06 -2.65 14.14
C LYS A 21 4.65 -2.82 12.68
N CYS A 22 3.53 -3.50 12.43
CA CYS A 22 2.98 -3.71 11.11
C CYS A 22 1.68 -2.91 10.93
N LYS A 23 1.43 -2.47 9.69
CA LYS A 23 0.25 -1.73 9.28
C LYS A 23 -0.35 -2.37 8.03
N TYR A 24 -1.67 -2.44 7.98
CA TYR A 24 -2.37 -2.86 6.76
C TYR A 24 -2.40 -1.71 5.76
N VAL A 25 -2.08 -2.03 4.50
CA VAL A 25 -2.12 -1.08 3.39
C VAL A 25 -2.85 -1.69 2.21
N LYS A 26 -3.72 -0.90 1.58
CA LYS A 26 -4.45 -1.29 0.38
C LYS A 26 -3.54 -1.22 -0.84
N VAL A 27 -3.38 -2.33 -1.54
CA VAL A 27 -2.61 -2.43 -2.77
C VAL A 27 -3.46 -3.06 -3.87
N GLN A 28 -3.33 -2.50 -5.07
CA GLN A 28 -3.96 -3.06 -6.24
C GLN A 28 -3.14 -4.26 -6.75
N ARG A 29 -3.75 -5.46 -6.76
CA ARG A 29 -3.19 -6.69 -7.33
C ARG A 29 -4.07 -7.18 -8.47
N TYR A 30 -3.45 -7.72 -9.52
CA TYR A 30 -4.19 -8.37 -10.60
C TYR A 30 -4.56 -9.79 -10.18
N SER A 31 -5.84 -10.11 -10.15
CA SER A 31 -6.37 -11.41 -9.75
C SER A 31 -7.69 -11.66 -10.48
N ASP A 32 -7.85 -12.86 -11.03
CA ASP A 32 -9.04 -13.31 -11.77
C ASP A 32 -9.41 -12.36 -12.93
N GLY A 33 -8.42 -12.00 -13.75
CA GLY A 33 -8.63 -11.17 -14.94
C GLY A 33 -8.89 -9.68 -14.67
N ARG A 34 -8.88 -9.24 -13.41
CA ARG A 34 -9.12 -7.83 -13.04
C ARG A 34 -8.20 -7.34 -11.93
N PHE A 35 -8.00 -6.03 -11.88
CA PHE A 35 -7.30 -5.40 -10.77
C PHE A 35 -8.22 -5.27 -9.56
N LYS A 36 -7.87 -5.92 -8.45
CA LYS A 36 -8.60 -5.85 -7.17
C LYS A 36 -7.76 -5.13 -6.13
N MET A 37 -8.42 -4.42 -5.22
CA MET A 37 -7.77 -3.84 -4.05
C MET A 37 -7.70 -4.92 -2.97
N VAL A 38 -6.50 -5.19 -2.48
CA VAL A 38 -6.22 -6.19 -1.45
C VAL A 38 -5.46 -5.52 -0.32
N ASP A 39 -5.82 -5.85 0.92
CA ASP A 39 -5.08 -5.41 2.10
C ASP A 39 -3.86 -6.30 2.29
N ILE A 40 -2.68 -5.70 2.31
CA ILE A 40 -1.42 -6.39 2.60
C ILE A 40 -0.83 -5.89 3.91
N LEU A 41 -0.18 -6.78 4.65
CA LEU A 41 0.49 -6.42 5.90
C LEU A 41 1.93 -5.98 5.62
N VAL A 42 2.29 -4.77 6.03
CA VAL A 42 3.63 -4.20 5.79
C VAL A 42 4.20 -3.51 7.01
N CYS A 43 5.51 -3.24 7.03
CA CYS A 43 6.16 -2.46 8.09
C CYS A 43 5.55 -1.06 8.17
N ALA A 44 5.15 -0.63 9.37
CA ALA A 44 4.56 0.69 9.59
C ALA A 44 5.55 1.83 9.28
N ASP A 45 6.82 1.70 9.69
CA ASP A 45 7.78 2.80 9.58
C ASP A 45 8.28 3.03 8.15
N ARG A 46 8.61 1.95 7.43
CA ARG A 46 9.33 2.04 6.14
C ARG A 46 8.49 1.67 4.93
N CYS A 47 7.72 0.59 5.00
CA CYS A 47 7.01 0.08 3.83
C CYS A 47 5.66 0.77 3.63
N ALA A 48 4.99 1.17 4.72
CA ALA A 48 3.72 1.88 4.61
C ALA A 48 3.88 3.25 3.95
N SER A 49 4.93 4.00 4.28
CA SER A 49 5.24 5.30 3.68
C SER A 49 5.48 5.19 2.17
N TYR A 50 6.22 4.16 1.72
CA TYR A 50 6.40 3.89 0.28
C TYR A 50 5.07 3.76 -0.47
N TYR A 51 4.14 2.96 0.06
CA TYR A 51 2.83 2.77 -0.58
C TYR A 51 1.96 4.02 -0.52
N GLN A 52 2.05 4.81 0.56
CA GLN A 52 1.36 6.08 0.68
C GLN A 52 1.86 7.08 -0.38
N SER A 53 3.17 7.26 -0.51
CA SER A 53 3.77 8.12 -1.55
C SER A 53 3.39 7.64 -2.96
N ARG A 54 3.46 6.33 -3.22
CA ARG A 54 3.05 5.76 -4.51
C ARG A 54 1.58 6.06 -4.84
N GLN A 55 0.69 5.99 -3.85
CA GLN A 55 -0.73 6.29 -4.03
C GLN A 55 -0.94 7.79 -4.33
N SER A 56 -0.24 8.68 -3.61
CA SER A 56 -0.28 10.11 -3.87
C SER A 56 0.17 10.46 -5.29
N ILE A 57 1.30 9.89 -5.75
CA ILE A 57 1.82 10.10 -7.10
C ILE A 57 0.80 9.64 -8.15
N LYS A 58 0.23 8.44 -7.99
CA LYS A 58 -0.81 7.95 -8.91
C LYS A 58 -2.05 8.85 -8.94
N SER A 59 -2.45 9.39 -7.79
CA SER A 59 -3.59 10.32 -7.71
C SER A 59 -3.29 11.62 -8.46
N LEU A 60 -2.10 12.20 -8.24
CA LEU A 60 -1.65 13.40 -8.94
C LEU A 60 -1.57 13.19 -10.46
N GLN A 61 -0.99 12.07 -10.91
CA GLN A 61 -0.94 11.73 -12.34
C GLN A 61 -2.35 11.65 -12.95
N ARG A 62 -3.31 11.04 -12.27
CA ARG A 62 -4.71 11.00 -12.73
C ARG A 62 -5.32 12.39 -12.83
N GLN A 63 -5.08 13.25 -11.84
CA GLN A 63 -5.55 14.64 -11.87
C GLN A 63 -4.94 15.42 -13.03
N MET A 64 -3.62 15.32 -13.25
CA MET A 64 -2.95 15.94 -14.38
C MET A 64 -3.50 15.47 -15.72
N HIS A 65 -3.70 14.16 -15.90
CA HIS A 65 -4.32 13.62 -17.11
C HIS A 65 -5.76 14.10 -17.31
N ALA A 66 -6.53 14.25 -16.23
CA ALA A 66 -7.88 14.78 -16.31
C ALA A 66 -7.89 16.26 -16.74
N ILE A 67 -6.94 17.07 -16.24
CA ILE A 67 -6.76 18.46 -16.65
C ILE A 67 -6.35 18.55 -18.12
N GLN A 68 -5.37 17.75 -18.55
CA GLN A 68 -4.89 17.72 -19.94
C GLN A 68 -5.99 17.30 -20.95
N ARG A 69 -6.93 16.45 -20.54
CA ARG A 69 -8.03 16.02 -21.41
C ARG A 69 -9.22 16.97 -21.43
N ARG A 70 -9.27 17.98 -20.55
CA ARG A 70 -10.35 18.95 -20.61
C ARG A 70 -10.11 19.86 -21.82
N PRO A 71 -11.06 19.92 -22.77
CA PRO A 71 -10.95 20.90 -23.83
C PRO A 71 -10.97 22.29 -23.20
N THR A 72 -10.04 23.14 -23.61
CA THR A 72 -9.99 24.57 -23.29
C THR A 72 -10.87 25.28 -24.31
N TRP A 73 -12.17 25.34 -24.01
CA TRP A 73 -13.14 26.17 -24.74
C TRP A 73 -13.52 27.32 -23.82
#